data_AF-A0A7R8VW48-F1
#
_entry.id   AF-A0A7R8VW48-F1
#
_cell.length_a   1.000
_cell.length_b   1.000
_cell.length_c   1.000
_cell.angle_alpha   90.00
_cell.angle_beta   90.00
_cell.angle_gamma   90.00
#
_symmetry.space_group_name_H-M   'P 1'
#
loop_
_entity.id
_entity.type
_entity.pdbx_description
1 polymer ?
#
loop_
_entity_poly.entity_id
_entity_poly.type
_entity_poly.pdbx_seq_one_letter_code
_entity_poly.pdbx_strand_id
1 'polypeptide(L)'
;MCRQVMEVHHGIRFLHIGCDEVFQLGECPRCRNQMRESLFLAHVTRVATYVRQHYPSVTPIIWDDMLRHLSPQSLEEFRIGELVEPMVWVYAEDVYRFVPSMVWDKLAAVFPYVWSASAFKGAFGETLYIPNVKRHLENNLRWLEVMAAEGPKFKGGFRGIAITGWQRY
;
A
#
# COMPACT_ATOMS: atom_id res chain seq x y z
N MET A 1 -12.65 14.73 -2.82
CA MET A 1 -12.65 13.51 -1.99
C MET A 1 -11.87 13.68 -0.69
N CYS A 2 -10.52 13.76 -0.67
CA CYS A 2 -9.75 13.84 0.59
C CYS A 2 -10.31 14.88 1.59
N ARG A 3 -10.55 16.12 1.14
CA ARG A 3 -11.19 17.17 1.95
C ARG A 3 -12.48 16.72 2.63
N GLN A 4 -13.40 16.14 1.87
CA GLN A 4 -14.73 15.73 2.35
C GLN A 4 -14.61 14.62 3.41
N VAL A 5 -13.68 13.68 3.23
CA VAL A 5 -13.41 12.64 4.23
C VAL A 5 -12.85 13.26 5.52
N MET A 6 -11.89 14.18 5.38
CA MET A 6 -11.26 14.85 6.52
C MET A 6 -12.20 15.80 7.27
N GLU A 7 -13.20 16.36 6.61
CA GLU A 7 -14.23 17.21 7.22
C GLU A 7 -15.10 16.47 8.25
N VAL A 8 -15.23 15.14 8.13
CA VAL A 8 -16.06 14.34 9.04
C VAL A 8 -15.27 13.40 9.95
N HIS A 9 -13.96 13.25 9.72
CA HIS A 9 -13.07 12.39 10.53
C HIS A 9 -11.99 13.22 11.22
N HIS A 10 -12.35 13.82 12.36
CA HIS A 10 -11.42 14.62 13.16
C HIS A 10 -10.49 13.75 14.01
N GLY A 11 -9.24 14.19 14.22
CA GLY A 11 -8.28 13.54 15.11
C GLY A 11 -7.63 12.26 14.57
N ILE A 12 -7.89 11.88 13.32
CA ILE A 12 -7.22 10.73 12.71
C ILE A 12 -5.73 11.04 12.44
N ARG A 13 -4.90 10.00 12.48
CA ARG A 13 -3.45 10.11 12.25
C ARG A 13 -3.03 9.60 10.87
N PHE A 14 -3.89 8.82 10.22
CA PHE A 14 -3.58 8.15 8.96
C PHE A 14 -4.78 8.23 8.02
N LEU A 15 -4.50 8.36 6.72
CA LEU A 15 -5.52 8.33 5.66
C LEU A 15 -5.02 7.45 4.52
N HIS A 16 -5.71 6.35 4.25
CA HIS A 16 -5.40 5.51 3.10
C HIS A 16 -5.98 6.12 1.82
N ILE A 17 -5.14 6.42 0.83
CA ILE A 17 -5.53 7.09 -0.43
C ILE A 17 -5.59 6.14 -1.64
N GLY A 18 -5.40 4.83 -1.41
CA GLY A 18 -5.58 3.78 -2.43
C GLY A 18 -4.33 3.60 -3.28
N CYS A 19 -4.48 3.76 -4.60
CA CYS A 19 -3.43 3.64 -5.62
C CYS A 19 -2.99 2.19 -5.95
N ASP A 20 -3.90 1.22 -5.78
CA ASP A 20 -3.74 -0.18 -6.21
C ASP A 20 -4.20 -0.42 -7.66
N GLU A 21 -3.64 -1.46 -8.29
CA GLU A 21 -4.18 -2.10 -9.50
C GLU A 21 -4.44 -1.17 -10.70
N VAL A 22 -3.64 -0.10 -10.87
CA VAL A 22 -3.86 0.91 -11.92
C VAL A 22 -3.24 0.49 -13.28
N PHE A 23 -3.72 -0.61 -13.84
CA PHE A 23 -3.09 -1.29 -14.99
C PHE A 23 -3.15 -0.52 -16.32
N GLN A 24 -4.08 0.42 -16.48
CA GLN A 24 -4.31 1.16 -17.74
C GLN A 24 -3.65 2.56 -17.75
N LEU A 25 -2.68 2.81 -16.88
CA LEU A 25 -1.91 4.06 -16.91
C LEU A 25 -1.16 4.21 -18.24
N GLY A 26 -1.23 5.41 -18.83
CA GLY A 26 -0.55 5.70 -20.09
C GLY A 26 -1.29 5.23 -21.35
N GLU A 27 -2.52 4.72 -21.26
CA GLU A 27 -3.23 4.21 -22.45
C GLU A 27 -4.01 5.29 -23.22
N CYS A 28 -4.39 6.40 -22.56
CA CYS A 28 -5.24 7.40 -23.20
C CYS A 28 -4.43 8.47 -23.95
N PRO A 29 -5.02 9.17 -24.95
CA PRO A 29 -4.34 10.20 -25.73
C PRO A 29 -3.69 11.32 -24.90
N ARG A 30 -4.20 11.57 -23.68
CA ARG A 30 -3.69 12.63 -22.80
C ARG A 30 -2.40 12.26 -22.09
N CYS A 31 -2.15 10.97 -21.84
CA CYS A 31 -1.04 10.52 -21.01
C CYS A 31 -0.12 9.50 -21.69
N ARG A 32 -0.45 9.02 -22.90
CA ARG A 32 0.35 8.04 -23.64
C ARG A 32 1.78 8.44 -23.97
N ASN A 33 2.08 9.74 -23.97
CA ASN A 33 3.43 10.24 -24.23
C ASN A 33 4.25 10.41 -22.94
N GLN A 34 3.72 10.03 -21.77
CA GLN A 34 4.41 10.11 -20.49
C GLN A 34 4.76 8.71 -20.00
N MET A 35 5.87 8.57 -19.29
CA MET A 35 6.22 7.30 -18.64
C MET A 35 5.18 6.96 -17.57
N ARG A 36 4.71 5.70 -17.56
CA ARG A 36 3.71 5.21 -16.61
C ARG A 36 4.13 5.41 -15.14
N GLU A 37 5.41 5.19 -14.87
CA GLU A 37 6.02 5.39 -13.55
C GLU A 37 5.91 6.85 -13.10
N SER A 38 6.30 7.79 -13.97
CA SER A 38 6.21 9.22 -13.70
C SER A 38 4.76 9.68 -13.53
N LEU A 39 3.82 9.13 -14.30
CA LEU A 39 2.39 9.41 -14.14
C LEU A 39 1.87 9.00 -12.76
N PHE A 40 2.21 7.78 -12.33
CA PHE A 40 1.83 7.23 -11.04
C PHE A 40 2.44 8.05 -9.90
N LEU A 41 3.76 8.20 -9.89
CA LEU A 41 4.47 8.92 -8.82
C LEU A 41 4.05 10.38 -8.75
N ALA A 42 3.89 11.07 -9.88
CA ALA A 42 3.41 12.44 -9.89
C ALA A 42 1.98 12.55 -9.33
N HIS A 43 1.11 11.57 -9.58
CA HIS A 43 -0.23 11.54 -8.98
C HIS A 43 -0.16 11.37 -7.47
N VAL A 44 0.56 10.34 -6.99
CA VAL A 44 0.71 10.08 -5.55
C VAL A 44 1.32 11.29 -4.84
N THR A 45 2.42 11.84 -5.37
CA THR A 45 3.08 13.02 -4.80
C THR A 45 2.12 14.21 -4.69
N ARG A 46 1.31 14.51 -5.72
CA ARG A 46 0.32 15.60 -5.65
C ARG A 46 -0.73 15.37 -4.57
N VAL A 47 -1.31 14.18 -4.50
CA VAL A 47 -2.37 13.87 -3.54
C VAL A 47 -1.82 13.83 -2.11
N ALA A 48 -0.69 13.16 -1.90
CA ALA A 48 -0.04 13.07 -0.60
C ALA A 48 0.40 14.45 -0.10
N THR A 49 1.00 15.27 -0.97
CA THR A 49 1.37 16.66 -0.63
C THR A 49 0.15 17.48 -0.23
N TYR A 50 -0.96 17.36 -0.96
CA TYR A 50 -2.21 18.02 -0.60
C TYR A 50 -2.67 17.63 0.81
N VAL A 51 -2.67 16.33 1.13
CA VAL A 51 -3.05 15.83 2.47
C VAL A 51 -2.11 16.38 3.54
N ARG A 52 -0.78 16.27 3.36
CA ARG A 52 0.18 16.74 4.38
C ARG A 52 0.16 18.25 4.59
N GLN A 53 -0.13 19.04 3.56
CA GLN A 53 -0.21 20.50 3.67
C GLN A 53 -1.47 20.96 4.41
N HIS A 54 -2.62 20.34 4.12
CA HIS A 54 -3.90 20.76 4.71
C HIS A 54 -4.20 20.07 6.04
N TYR A 55 -3.59 18.90 6.27
CA TYR A 55 -3.78 18.07 7.46
C TYR A 55 -2.42 17.58 7.98
N PRO A 56 -1.59 18.45 8.58
CA PRO A 56 -0.19 18.13 8.90
C PRO A 56 0.02 16.94 9.86
N SER A 57 -0.99 16.63 10.67
CA SER A 57 -0.98 15.49 11.60
C SER A 57 -1.37 14.16 10.95
N VAL A 58 -1.71 14.16 9.66
CA VAL A 58 -2.20 12.99 8.92
C VAL A 58 -1.12 12.49 7.98
N THR A 59 -0.76 11.22 8.14
CA THR A 59 0.16 10.52 7.23
C THR A 59 -0.64 9.76 6.18
N PRO A 60 -0.45 10.04 4.88
CA PRO A 60 -1.07 9.26 3.82
C PRO A 60 -0.50 7.84 3.75
N ILE A 61 -1.38 6.87 3.48
CA ILE A 61 -1.02 5.47 3.22
C ILE A 61 -1.43 5.09 1.80
N ILE A 62 -0.60 4.33 1.10
CA ILE A 62 -0.92 3.77 -0.23
C ILE A 62 -0.72 2.26 -0.26
N TRP A 63 -1.41 1.59 -1.17
CA TRP A 63 -1.10 0.21 -1.48
C TRP A 63 0.27 0.09 -2.16
N ASP A 64 0.98 -1.00 -1.89
CA ASP A 64 2.37 -1.15 -2.31
C ASP A 64 2.56 -1.73 -3.71
N ASP A 65 1.55 -2.39 -4.29
CA ASP A 65 1.66 -3.22 -5.50
C ASP A 65 2.24 -2.46 -6.69
N MET A 66 1.78 -1.23 -6.91
CA MET A 66 2.29 -0.36 -7.96
C MET A 66 3.76 0.08 -7.71
N LEU A 67 4.25 0.08 -6.47
CA LEU A 67 5.64 0.41 -6.12
C LEU A 67 6.61 -0.75 -6.35
N ARG A 68 6.13 -2.00 -6.37
CA ARG A 68 6.98 -3.21 -6.45
C ARG A 68 7.85 -3.23 -7.71
N HIS A 69 7.33 -2.68 -8.81
CA HIS A 69 8.03 -2.64 -10.10
C HIS A 69 8.89 -1.40 -10.32
N LEU A 70 8.75 -0.37 -9.48
CA LEU A 70 9.48 0.89 -9.64
C LEU A 70 10.92 0.76 -9.14
N SER A 71 11.83 1.47 -9.81
CA SER A 71 13.23 1.55 -9.40
C SER A 71 13.39 2.37 -8.11
N PRO A 72 14.38 2.06 -7.24
CA PRO A 72 14.67 2.88 -6.06
C PRO A 72 14.96 4.34 -6.42
N GLN A 73 15.67 4.57 -7.53
CA GLN A 73 16.00 5.91 -8.03
C GLN A 73 14.74 6.75 -8.29
N SER A 74 13.74 6.18 -8.97
CA SER A 74 12.49 6.89 -9.25
C SER A 74 11.72 7.22 -7.97
N LEU A 75 11.76 6.33 -6.97
CA LEU A 75 11.11 6.59 -5.67
C LEU A 75 11.81 7.74 -4.92
N GLU A 76 13.14 7.79 -4.98
CA GLU A 76 13.96 8.84 -4.36
C GLU A 76 13.80 10.19 -5.07
N GLU A 77 13.80 10.23 -6.41
CA GLU A 77 13.59 11.43 -7.22
C GLU A 77 12.26 12.13 -6.87
N PHE A 78 11.21 11.36 -6.64
CA PHE A 78 9.89 11.88 -6.24
C PHE A 78 9.75 12.10 -4.72
N ARG A 79 10.78 11.74 -3.93
CA ARG A 79 10.83 11.82 -2.46
C ARG A 79 9.60 11.18 -1.79
N ILE A 80 9.09 10.11 -2.38
CA ILE A 80 7.82 9.49 -1.95
C ILE A 80 7.90 8.91 -0.54
N GLY A 81 9.11 8.48 -0.11
CA GLY A 81 9.39 7.99 1.24
C GLY A 81 9.13 9.00 2.36
N GLU A 82 9.12 10.30 2.02
CA GLU A 82 8.79 11.38 2.95
C GLU A 82 7.29 11.74 2.92
N LEU A 83 6.54 11.25 1.93
CA LEU A 83 5.17 11.68 1.67
C LEU A 83 4.13 10.67 2.10
N VAL A 84 4.42 9.37 1.99
CA VAL A 84 3.47 8.29 2.25
C VAL A 84 4.13 7.13 3.00
N GLU A 85 3.31 6.31 3.67
CA GLU A 85 3.72 5.00 4.18
C GLU A 85 3.08 3.90 3.31
N PRO A 86 3.82 2.91 2.78
CA PRO A 86 3.25 1.84 1.98
C PRO A 86 2.56 0.79 2.87
N MET A 87 1.45 0.24 2.38
CA MET A 87 0.74 -0.90 2.96
C MET A 87 0.88 -2.10 2.04
N VAL A 88 1.65 -3.09 2.51
CA VAL A 88 1.94 -4.30 1.75
C VAL A 88 0.81 -5.31 1.91
N TRP A 89 0.25 -5.76 0.80
CA TRP A 89 -0.87 -6.71 0.80
C TRP A 89 -0.56 -7.97 -0.01
N VAL A 90 -0.85 -9.12 0.59
CA VAL A 90 -0.88 -10.44 -0.04
C VAL A 90 -1.88 -11.26 0.74
N TYR A 91 -2.89 -11.77 0.04
CA TYR A 91 -3.94 -12.54 0.68
C TYR A 91 -3.69 -14.04 0.65
N ALA A 92 -2.77 -14.53 -0.20
CA ALA A 92 -2.34 -15.91 -0.24
C ALA A 92 -1.53 -16.34 1.01
N GLU A 93 -1.43 -17.65 1.25
CA GLU A 93 -0.67 -18.22 2.38
C GLU A 93 0.83 -17.97 2.27
N ASP A 94 1.38 -18.03 1.05
CA ASP A 94 2.80 -17.78 0.79
C ASP A 94 3.02 -16.32 0.37
N VAL A 95 3.29 -15.46 1.36
CA VAL A 95 3.54 -14.02 1.14
C VAL A 95 4.82 -13.80 0.33
N TYR A 96 5.88 -14.55 0.62
CA TYR A 96 7.20 -14.36 0.00
C TYR A 96 7.24 -14.72 -1.48
N ARG A 97 6.34 -15.60 -1.93
CA ARG A 97 6.14 -15.86 -3.36
C ARG A 97 5.74 -14.60 -4.14
N PHE A 98 4.98 -13.69 -3.54
CA PHE A 98 4.48 -12.48 -4.19
C PHE A 98 5.27 -11.23 -3.82
N VAL A 99 5.87 -11.21 -2.62
CA VAL A 99 6.73 -10.13 -2.13
C VAL A 99 8.04 -10.73 -1.60
N PRO A 100 9.01 -11.00 -2.50
CA PRO A 100 10.31 -11.56 -2.11
C PRO A 100 11.10 -10.62 -1.19
N SER A 101 12.08 -11.16 -0.45
CA SER A 101 12.97 -10.37 0.45
C SER A 101 13.54 -9.11 -0.21
N MET A 102 13.93 -9.17 -1.49
CA MET A 102 14.49 -8.01 -2.19
C MET A 102 13.52 -6.81 -2.25
N VAL A 103 12.22 -7.07 -2.29
CA VAL A 103 11.20 -6.00 -2.30
C VAL A 103 11.16 -5.34 -0.93
N TRP A 104 11.26 -6.11 0.14
CA TRP A 104 11.36 -5.59 1.51
C TRP A 104 12.62 -4.75 1.71
N ASP A 105 13.76 -5.21 1.20
CA ASP A 105 15.02 -4.45 1.26
C ASP A 105 14.90 -3.11 0.52
N LYS A 106 14.27 -3.12 -0.66
CA LYS A 106 13.96 -1.89 -1.42
C LYS A 106 13.03 -0.95 -0.66
N LEU A 107 11.94 -1.47 -0.10
CA LEU A 107 10.98 -0.66 0.65
C LEU A 107 11.65 -0.06 1.89
N ALA A 108 12.44 -0.82 2.64
CA ALA A 108 13.14 -0.36 3.83
C ALA A 108 14.20 0.70 3.54
N ALA A 109 14.81 0.68 2.35
CA ALA A 109 15.73 1.71 1.91
C ALA A 109 15.05 3.07 1.68
N VAL A 110 13.79 3.06 1.25
CA VAL A 110 13.04 4.28 0.87
C VAL A 110 12.11 4.77 1.97
N PHE A 111 11.41 3.86 2.64
CA PHE A 111 10.34 4.15 3.59
C PHE A 111 10.77 3.82 5.02
N PRO A 112 10.72 4.77 5.97
CA PRO A 112 11.05 4.47 7.36
C PRO A 112 10.04 3.54 8.04
N TYR A 113 8.77 3.60 7.62
CA TYR A 113 7.66 2.85 8.21
C TYR A 113 6.89 2.12 7.11
N VAL A 114 6.28 0.99 7.48
CA VAL A 114 5.47 0.17 6.58
C VAL A 114 4.24 -0.38 7.31
N TRP A 115 3.19 -0.68 6.56
CA TRP A 115 1.99 -1.38 7.03
C TRP A 115 1.88 -2.73 6.35
N SER A 116 1.17 -3.66 6.97
CA SER A 116 0.73 -4.90 6.33
C SER A 116 -0.79 -4.95 6.21
N ALA A 117 -1.28 -5.72 5.25
CA ALA A 117 -2.69 -6.02 5.12
C ALA A 117 -2.91 -7.50 4.81
N SER A 118 -3.77 -8.11 5.63
CA SER A 118 -4.31 -9.45 5.46
C SER A 118 -5.81 -9.37 5.12
N ALA A 119 -6.49 -10.51 5.00
CA ALA A 119 -7.93 -10.54 4.77
C ALA A 119 -8.65 -11.49 5.73
N PHE A 120 -9.84 -11.09 6.22
CA PHE A 120 -10.77 -11.95 6.97
C PHE A 120 -11.97 -12.43 6.13
N LYS A 121 -12.24 -11.77 5.00
CA LYS A 121 -13.31 -12.10 4.04
C LYS A 121 -12.90 -11.66 2.63
N GLY A 122 -13.40 -12.36 1.61
CA GLY A 122 -13.15 -12.03 0.21
C GLY A 122 -11.74 -12.43 -0.20
N ALA A 123 -11.13 -11.71 -1.14
CA ALA A 123 -9.74 -11.91 -1.60
C ALA A 123 -9.40 -13.29 -2.19
N PHE A 124 -10.37 -14.20 -2.25
CA PHE A 124 -10.22 -15.55 -2.76
C PHE A 124 -11.50 -15.97 -3.45
N GLY A 125 -11.41 -16.24 -4.75
CA GLY A 125 -12.54 -16.72 -5.55
C GLY A 125 -13.69 -15.72 -5.61
N GLU A 126 -13.80 -15.02 -6.71
CA GLU A 126 -14.82 -13.98 -6.95
C GLU A 126 -16.28 -14.46 -6.91
N THR A 127 -16.52 -15.76 -6.74
CA THR A 127 -17.85 -16.37 -6.72
C THR A 127 -18.17 -17.06 -5.38
N LEU A 128 -17.31 -16.90 -4.37
CA LEU A 128 -17.50 -17.56 -3.08
C LEU A 128 -18.48 -16.80 -2.18
N TYR A 129 -19.60 -17.45 -1.85
CA TYR A 129 -20.59 -16.92 -0.91
C TYR A 129 -20.17 -17.02 0.56
N ILE A 130 -19.35 -18.02 0.91
CA ILE A 130 -18.92 -18.29 2.29
C ILE A 130 -17.41 -18.11 2.40
N PRO A 131 -16.90 -17.30 3.35
CA PRO A 131 -15.47 -17.11 3.53
C PRO A 131 -14.82 -18.40 4.06
N ASN A 132 -13.66 -18.74 3.51
CA ASN A 132 -12.84 -19.82 4.05
C ASN A 132 -12.08 -19.33 5.30
N VAL A 133 -12.71 -19.47 6.47
CA VAL A 133 -12.20 -18.95 7.74
C VAL A 133 -10.81 -19.49 8.06
N LYS A 134 -10.56 -20.79 7.83
CA LYS A 134 -9.25 -21.41 8.08
C LYS A 134 -8.15 -20.72 7.29
N ARG A 135 -8.39 -20.51 5.99
CA ARG A 135 -7.41 -19.87 5.10
C ARG A 135 -7.11 -18.44 5.50
N HIS A 136 -8.12 -17.67 5.87
CA HIS A 136 -7.95 -16.30 6.35
C HIS A 136 -7.17 -16.26 7.68
N LEU A 137 -7.45 -17.18 8.60
CA LEU A 137 -6.66 -17.32 9.83
C LEU A 137 -5.19 -17.65 9.51
N GLU A 138 -4.95 -18.59 8.60
CA GLU A 138 -3.59 -18.95 8.17
C GLU A 138 -2.86 -17.74 7.56
N ASN A 139 -3.50 -16.98 6.66
CA ASN A 139 -2.92 -15.76 6.10
C ASN A 139 -2.61 -14.71 7.19
N ASN A 140 -3.49 -14.51 8.17
CA ASN A 140 -3.23 -13.60 9.29
C ASN A 140 -2.00 -14.02 10.11
N LEU A 141 -1.89 -15.33 10.44
CA LEU A 141 -0.76 -15.86 11.19
C LEU A 141 0.56 -15.73 10.41
N ARG A 142 0.54 -15.96 9.09
CA ARG A 142 1.72 -15.77 8.23
C ARG A 142 2.15 -14.32 8.17
N TRP A 143 1.22 -13.38 8.15
CA TRP A 143 1.56 -11.96 8.23
C TRP A 143 2.28 -11.58 9.52
N LEU A 144 1.93 -12.19 10.66
CA LEU A 144 2.67 -11.97 11.91
C LEU A 144 4.12 -12.46 11.81
N GLU A 145 4.36 -13.62 11.18
CA GLU A 145 5.71 -14.14 10.95
C GLU A 145 6.52 -13.22 10.03
N VAL A 146 5.94 -12.76 8.91
CA VAL A 146 6.60 -11.83 7.99
C VAL A 146 6.92 -10.51 8.68
N MET A 147 5.97 -9.95 9.44
CA MET A 147 6.21 -8.70 10.18
C MET A 147 7.35 -8.84 11.19
N ALA A 148 7.47 -9.97 11.86
CA ALA A 148 8.57 -10.24 12.78
C ALA A 148 9.92 -10.38 12.05
N ALA A 149 9.94 -11.03 10.89
CA ALA A 149 11.16 -11.26 10.11
C ALA A 149 11.65 -9.99 9.38
N GLU A 150 10.74 -9.25 8.74
CA GLU A 150 11.07 -8.10 7.89
C GLU A 150 11.07 -6.77 8.67
N GLY A 151 10.36 -6.70 9.80
CA GLY A 151 10.24 -5.49 10.61
C GLY A 151 11.57 -4.84 11.01
N PRO A 152 12.60 -5.59 11.43
CA PRO A 152 13.91 -5.04 11.78
C PRO A 152 14.63 -4.31 10.63
N LYS A 153 14.24 -4.52 9.37
CA LYS A 153 14.84 -3.82 8.21
C LYS A 153 14.43 -2.35 8.15
N PHE A 154 13.23 -2.02 8.63
CA PHE A 154 12.67 -0.67 8.57
C PHE A 154 13.13 0.14 9.79
N LYS A 155 13.64 1.36 9.55
CA LYS A 155 14.11 2.26 10.64
C LYS A 155 13.05 2.50 11.71
N GLY A 156 11.79 2.54 11.32
CA GLY A 156 10.63 2.74 12.17
C GLY A 156 9.74 1.51 12.38
N GLY A 157 10.10 0.37 11.76
CA GLY A 157 9.34 -0.88 11.84
C GLY A 157 7.96 -0.85 11.17
N PHE A 158 7.17 -1.88 11.46
CA PHE A 158 5.76 -1.94 11.07
C PHE A 158 4.91 -1.06 11.98
N ARG A 159 3.97 -0.31 11.39
CA ARG A 159 2.96 0.46 12.13
C ARG A 159 1.82 -0.41 12.67
N GLY A 160 1.52 -1.47 11.95
CA GLY A 160 0.41 -2.36 12.27
C GLY A 160 -0.04 -3.16 11.05
N ILE A 161 -1.13 -3.90 11.27
CA ILE A 161 -1.78 -4.74 10.26
C ILE A 161 -3.23 -4.30 10.09
N ALA A 162 -3.68 -4.18 8.85
CA ALA A 162 -5.09 -4.02 8.51
C ALA A 162 -5.68 -5.37 8.10
N ILE A 163 -6.78 -5.78 8.73
CA ILE A 163 -7.48 -7.02 8.36
C ILE A 163 -8.65 -6.63 7.44
N THR A 164 -8.48 -6.87 6.14
CA THR A 164 -9.40 -6.41 5.10
C THR A 164 -10.58 -7.38 4.87
N GLY A 165 -11.71 -6.84 4.45
CA GLY A 165 -12.93 -7.60 4.17
C GLY A 165 -13.46 -7.25 2.79
N TRP A 166 -12.82 -7.74 1.74
CA TRP A 166 -13.19 -7.41 0.37
C TRP A 166 -14.57 -7.94 0.01
N GLN A 167 -15.29 -7.16 -0.79
CA GLN A 167 -16.58 -7.54 -1.36
C GLN A 167 -16.45 -7.41 -2.87
N ARG A 168 -16.11 -8.52 -3.53
CA ARG A 168 -16.00 -8.61 -4.98
C ARG A 168 -16.96 -9.72 -5.40
N TYR A 169 -18.11 -9.28 -5.93
CA TYR A 169 -19.30 -10.05 -6.33
C TYR A 169 -19.95 -10.89 -5.22
#